data_AF-A0A0K1P083-F1
#
_entry.id   AF-A0A0K1P083-F1
#
_cell.length_a   1.000
_cell.length_b   1.000
_cell.length_c   1.000
_cell.angle_alpha   90.00
_cell.angle_beta   90.00
_cell.angle_gamma   90.00
#
_symmetry.space_group_name_H-M   'P 1'
#
loop_
_entity.id
_entity.type
_entity.pdbx_description
1 polymer ?
#
loop_
_entity_poly.entity_id
_entity_poly.type
_entity_poly.pdbx_seq_one_letter_code
_entity_poly.pdbx_strand_id
1 'polypeptide(L)'
;GYCIILVIEAMKTFSVEDSLTEEAIVTKLRTCRYHHLYLHSSLRNNSSGTSRWGEYGEGGLLWGECSGRHFEWFDGTPVTELLLKVRELFGIDYEVTFRNVTVLSEKRPRPLHLGTATQIGAIPTEGIPSLLKVLLPSNCVGLPVQYVRDLLLNPPTYVIASAIQATCNLMNNVTCSIPEFTCVSAAKLVKLLESREANHIEFCRIRNVVEEILQMYGNSELYDILKLLLDPSWVATGLRIEIKTLVNECEWISRRIGEMISSDGERDQSISSSVIIPHDFFEDMESSWKGRVKRIHLEEEYKEVEIAAEALSVAVMEDFLPIISRIKATAAPLGGPKGEILYVLVDEICRGTETAKGTCIAGSIIETLDNIGCLGIVSTHLHGIFSLPLNTKNTVYKAMGTENIDGHIKPTWNLVDGICRESLAFETAQEEGIPEAIIRRAQELYVSPNVKDFYPEKNKAKGENLTSNCDTKCSSKAIDELSSIKVGIARSRTDTLIRMDVLRKEVESALSIICQKKLIELYKQKNISEYVEVNCVSIASREQPPPSTIGASCVYILFQPDKKLYVGQTDDLEGRVRTHRSSVGMQNVSFLYIIVPGKSIASLLETLLINQLPQQG
;
A
#
# COMPACT_ATOMS: atom_id res chain seq x y z
N GLY A 1 -34.34 -30.99 -13.95
CA GLY A 1 -33.09 -30.52 -13.35
C GLY A 1 -33.30 -29.12 -12.80
N TYR A 2 -32.34 -28.61 -12.04
CA TYR A 2 -32.36 -27.26 -11.48
C TYR A 2 -31.61 -26.28 -12.40
N CYS A 3 -31.96 -25.00 -12.27
CA CYS A 3 -31.31 -23.88 -12.93
C CYS A 3 -30.79 -22.93 -11.84
N ILE A 4 -29.60 -22.38 -12.02
CA ILE A 4 -29.10 -21.27 -11.22
C ILE A 4 -28.76 -20.10 -12.15
N ILE A 5 -29.21 -18.91 -11.78
CA ILE A 5 -28.92 -17.67 -12.49
C ILE A 5 -28.09 -16.80 -11.56
N LEU A 6 -26.90 -16.40 -12.01
CA LEU A 6 -26.02 -15.51 -11.28
C LEU A 6 -25.99 -14.17 -11.98
N VAL A 7 -26.23 -13.09 -11.25
CA VAL A 7 -26.17 -11.71 -11.75
C VAL A 7 -25.12 -10.96 -10.97
N ILE A 8 -24.18 -10.33 -11.68
CA ILE A 8 -23.16 -9.46 -11.10
C ILE A 8 -23.47 -8.03 -11.53
N GLU A 9 -24.01 -7.23 -10.61
CA GLU A 9 -24.42 -5.85 -10.88
C GLU A 9 -23.23 -5.00 -11.36
N ALA A 10 -22.11 -5.03 -10.65
CA ALA A 10 -20.95 -4.18 -10.95
C ALA A 10 -20.35 -4.46 -12.33
N MET A 11 -20.46 -5.68 -12.83
CA MET A 11 -19.98 -6.06 -14.16
C MET A 11 -21.07 -5.95 -15.23
N LYS A 12 -22.33 -5.70 -14.83
CA LYS A 12 -23.53 -5.75 -15.68
C LYS A 12 -23.58 -7.06 -16.47
N THR A 13 -23.29 -8.18 -15.82
CA THR A 13 -23.29 -9.50 -16.45
C THR A 13 -24.25 -10.46 -15.76
N PHE A 14 -24.75 -11.44 -16.52
CA PHE A 14 -25.48 -12.58 -15.96
C PHE A 14 -25.07 -13.88 -16.64
N SER A 15 -25.09 -14.97 -15.88
CA SER A 15 -24.91 -16.34 -16.38
C SER A 15 -26.06 -17.23 -15.96
N VAL A 16 -26.41 -18.18 -16.83
CA VAL A 16 -27.44 -19.18 -16.60
C VAL A 16 -26.81 -20.55 -16.68
N GLU A 17 -26.91 -21.33 -15.62
CA GLU A 17 -26.47 -22.73 -15.61
C GLU A 17 -27.68 -23.64 -15.42
N ASP A 18 -28.05 -24.34 -16.50
CA ASP A 18 -29.18 -25.25 -16.57
C ASP A 18 -28.78 -26.71 -16.36
N SER A 19 -29.80 -27.57 -16.15
CA SER A 19 -29.65 -29.03 -16.04
C SER A 19 -28.80 -29.50 -14.86
N LEU A 20 -28.76 -28.73 -13.77
CA LEU A 20 -28.10 -29.12 -12.53
C LEU A 20 -28.90 -30.19 -11.78
N THR A 21 -28.20 -31.05 -11.05
CA THR A 21 -28.81 -31.93 -10.04
C THR A 21 -29.05 -31.16 -8.75
N GLU A 22 -29.90 -31.68 -7.86
CA GLU A 22 -30.17 -31.05 -6.56
C GLU A 22 -28.90 -30.84 -5.73
N GLU A 23 -28.02 -31.84 -5.72
CA GLU A 23 -26.73 -31.77 -5.02
C GLU A 23 -25.76 -30.76 -5.66
N ALA A 24 -25.77 -30.63 -6.99
CA ALA A 24 -24.91 -29.69 -7.70
C ALA A 24 -25.31 -28.24 -7.39
N ILE A 25 -26.61 -27.95 -7.33
CA ILE A 25 -27.08 -26.60 -6.98
C ILE A 25 -26.80 -26.27 -5.51
N VAL A 26 -26.98 -27.22 -4.57
CA VAL A 26 -26.61 -27.04 -3.16
C VAL A 26 -25.11 -26.77 -3.02
N THR A 27 -24.29 -27.53 -3.75
CA THR A 27 -22.84 -27.33 -3.76
C THR A 27 -22.48 -25.94 -4.24
N LYS A 28 -23.09 -25.45 -5.34
CA LYS A 28 -22.89 -24.08 -5.83
C LYS A 28 -23.36 -23.02 -4.84
N LEU A 29 -24.49 -23.20 -4.15
CA LEU A 29 -24.95 -22.26 -3.12
C LEU A 29 -24.01 -22.17 -1.91
N ARG A 30 -23.24 -23.24 -1.62
CA ARG A 30 -22.21 -23.25 -0.57
C ARG A 30 -20.89 -22.62 -0.99
N THR A 31 -20.55 -22.67 -2.28
CA THR A 31 -19.26 -22.14 -2.77
C THR A 31 -19.35 -20.73 -3.34
N CYS A 32 -20.49 -20.37 -3.95
CA CYS A 32 -20.72 -19.04 -4.49
C CYS A 32 -20.94 -18.02 -3.37
N ARG A 33 -20.27 -16.87 -3.47
CA ARG A 33 -20.55 -15.70 -2.64
C ARG A 33 -21.66 -14.88 -3.31
N TYR A 34 -22.73 -14.62 -2.59
CA TYR A 34 -23.85 -13.81 -3.05
C TYR A 34 -24.42 -12.98 -1.91
N HIS A 35 -25.08 -11.87 -2.25
CA HIS A 35 -25.71 -10.96 -1.28
C HIS A 35 -27.20 -11.24 -1.12
N HIS A 36 -27.89 -11.49 -2.24
CA HIS A 36 -29.33 -11.73 -2.28
C HIS A 36 -29.62 -13.08 -2.93
N LEU A 37 -30.59 -13.81 -2.38
CA LEU A 37 -31.06 -15.08 -2.92
C LEU A 37 -32.53 -14.95 -3.34
N TYR A 38 -32.80 -15.29 -4.60
CA TYR A 38 -34.13 -15.28 -5.17
C TYR A 38 -34.53 -16.69 -5.59
N LEU A 39 -35.76 -17.08 -5.25
CA LEU A 39 -36.31 -18.38 -5.57
C LEU A 39 -37.50 -18.22 -6.51
N HIS A 40 -37.44 -18.92 -7.64
CA HIS A 40 -38.52 -18.88 -8.61
C HIS A 40 -39.66 -19.82 -8.19
N SER A 41 -40.91 -19.37 -8.32
CA SER A 41 -42.10 -20.12 -7.87
C SER A 41 -42.24 -21.53 -8.46
N SER A 42 -41.59 -21.82 -9.59
CA SER A 42 -41.52 -23.18 -10.15
C SER A 42 -40.95 -24.20 -9.16
N LEU A 43 -40.11 -23.79 -8.20
CA LEU A 43 -39.58 -24.68 -7.15
C LEU A 43 -40.65 -25.17 -6.17
N ARG A 44 -41.82 -24.50 -6.08
CA ARG A 44 -42.91 -24.89 -5.18
C ARG A 44 -43.60 -26.18 -5.61
N ASN A 45 -43.49 -26.53 -6.89
CA ASN A 45 -44.13 -27.70 -7.48
C ASN A 45 -43.08 -28.78 -7.71
N ASN A 46 -43.27 -29.96 -7.11
CA ASN A 46 -42.42 -31.11 -7.43
C ASN A 46 -42.92 -31.85 -8.69
N SER A 47 -42.12 -32.80 -9.20
CA SER A 47 -42.48 -33.59 -10.38
C SER A 47 -43.76 -34.43 -10.19
N SER A 48 -44.18 -34.65 -8.94
CA SER A 48 -45.40 -35.38 -8.57
C SER A 48 -46.64 -34.49 -8.42
N GLY A 49 -46.55 -33.18 -8.72
CA GLY A 49 -47.66 -32.23 -8.66
C GLY A 49 -48.13 -31.88 -7.24
N THR A 50 -47.38 -32.28 -6.21
CA THR A 50 -47.66 -31.89 -4.83
C THR A 50 -46.90 -30.61 -4.49
N SER A 51 -47.62 -29.63 -3.93
CA SER A 51 -47.09 -28.33 -3.51
C SER A 51 -46.33 -28.45 -2.19
N ARG A 52 -45.26 -29.26 -2.16
CA ARG A 52 -44.44 -29.50 -0.97
C ARG A 52 -42.98 -29.47 -1.34
N TRP A 53 -42.49 -28.30 -1.73
CA TRP A 53 -41.08 -28.00 -1.53
C TRP A 53 -40.85 -27.92 -0.01
N GLY A 54 -40.22 -28.94 0.58
CA GLY A 54 -40.11 -29.10 2.03
C GLY A 54 -39.19 -30.25 2.44
N GLU A 55 -39.05 -30.48 3.76
CA GLU A 55 -38.08 -31.41 4.39
C GLU A 55 -38.02 -32.83 3.80
N TYR A 56 -39.07 -33.30 3.12
CA TYR A 56 -39.19 -34.68 2.64
C TYR A 56 -39.55 -34.71 1.14
N GLY A 57 -38.71 -35.36 0.32
CA GLY A 57 -38.92 -35.59 -1.10
C GLY A 57 -37.96 -34.84 -2.02
N GLU A 58 -38.32 -34.73 -3.32
CA GLU A 58 -37.57 -33.95 -4.30
C GLU A 58 -37.49 -32.48 -3.88
N GLY A 59 -36.27 -31.93 -3.81
CA GLY A 59 -36.05 -30.55 -3.37
C GLY A 59 -35.79 -30.38 -1.87
N GLY A 60 -35.80 -31.46 -1.08
CA GLY A 60 -35.57 -31.41 0.37
C GLY A 60 -34.14 -31.01 0.77
N LEU A 61 -33.11 -31.42 0.01
CA LEU A 61 -31.72 -31.00 0.26
C LEU A 61 -31.56 -29.51 -0.05
N LEU A 62 -32.13 -29.06 -1.16
CA LEU A 62 -32.11 -27.66 -1.54
C LEU A 62 -32.91 -26.79 -0.56
N TRP A 63 -34.07 -27.27 -0.11
CA TRP A 63 -34.87 -26.61 0.93
C TRP A 63 -34.10 -26.50 2.25
N GLY A 64 -33.45 -27.57 2.70
CA GLY A 64 -32.60 -27.56 3.88
C GLY A 64 -31.49 -26.50 3.79
N GLU A 65 -30.88 -26.34 2.61
CA GLU A 65 -29.85 -25.32 2.38
C GLU A 65 -30.41 -23.89 2.33
N CYS A 66 -31.58 -23.68 1.73
CA CYS A 66 -32.19 -22.36 1.56
C CYS A 66 -32.94 -21.87 2.81
N SER A 67 -33.56 -22.77 3.58
CA SER A 67 -34.39 -22.43 4.75
C SER A 67 -33.63 -21.71 5.87
N GLY A 68 -32.32 -21.95 5.98
CA GLY A 68 -31.45 -21.23 6.90
C GLY A 68 -30.94 -19.88 6.38
N ARG A 69 -31.36 -19.44 5.19
CA ARG A 69 -30.89 -18.21 4.52
C ARG A 69 -32.06 -17.27 4.22
N HIS A 70 -31.78 -15.97 4.12
CA HIS A 70 -32.78 -15.00 3.68
C HIS A 70 -32.99 -15.13 2.16
N PHE A 71 -34.23 -15.35 1.72
CA PHE A 71 -34.59 -15.42 0.31
C PHE A 71 -35.95 -14.77 0.02
N GLU A 72 -36.14 -14.36 -1.22
CA GLU A 72 -37.41 -13.82 -1.73
C GLU A 72 -37.95 -14.67 -2.87
N TRP A 73 -39.28 -14.79 -2.93
CA TRP A 73 -39.96 -15.48 -4.03
C TRP A 73 -40.27 -14.52 -5.17
N PHE A 74 -40.16 -15.02 -6.41
CA PHE A 74 -40.61 -14.29 -7.59
C PHE A 74 -41.25 -15.22 -8.62
N ASP A 75 -42.07 -14.61 -9.48
CA ASP A 75 -42.84 -15.25 -10.55
C ASP A 75 -42.44 -14.65 -11.92
N GLY A 76 -42.74 -15.34 -13.01
CA GLY A 76 -42.56 -14.83 -14.37
C GLY A 76 -41.38 -15.48 -15.11
N THR A 77 -40.78 -14.77 -16.05
CA THR A 77 -39.60 -15.30 -16.77
C THR A 77 -38.35 -15.16 -15.92
N PRO A 78 -37.64 -16.25 -15.56
CA PRO A 78 -36.60 -16.23 -14.53
C PRO A 78 -35.51 -15.17 -14.73
N VAL A 79 -34.98 -15.06 -15.95
CA VAL A 79 -33.89 -14.12 -16.26
C VAL A 79 -34.38 -12.67 -16.23
N THR A 80 -35.46 -12.35 -16.95
CA THR A 80 -35.97 -10.98 -17.06
C THR A 80 -36.37 -10.42 -15.71
N GLU A 81 -37.12 -11.20 -14.91
CA GLU A 81 -37.64 -10.75 -13.61
C GLU A 81 -36.53 -10.60 -12.58
N LEU A 82 -35.53 -11.49 -12.60
CA LEU A 82 -34.36 -11.35 -11.74
C LEU A 82 -33.56 -10.08 -12.09
N LEU A 83 -33.38 -9.78 -13.38
CA LEU A 83 -32.71 -8.55 -13.82
C LEU A 83 -33.50 -7.31 -13.42
N LEU A 84 -34.84 -7.34 -13.47
CA LEU A 84 -35.69 -6.26 -12.98
C LEU A 84 -35.52 -6.04 -11.47
N LYS A 85 -35.49 -7.11 -10.67
CA LYS A 85 -35.25 -7.02 -9.23
C LYS A 85 -33.88 -6.45 -8.89
N VAL A 86 -32.84 -6.88 -9.60
CA VAL A 86 -31.48 -6.32 -9.43
C VAL A 86 -31.46 -4.84 -9.79
N ARG A 87 -32.16 -4.42 -10.86
CA ARG A 87 -32.29 -3.01 -11.22
C ARG A 87 -32.98 -2.18 -10.14
N GLU A 88 -34.08 -2.68 -9.59
CA GLU A 88 -34.81 -2.04 -8.49
C GLU A 88 -33.94 -1.89 -7.24
N LEU A 89 -33.21 -2.94 -6.85
CA LEU A 89 -32.36 -2.95 -5.66
C LEU A 89 -31.18 -1.98 -5.75
N PHE A 90 -30.52 -1.92 -6.90
CA PHE A 90 -29.29 -1.15 -7.08
C PHE A 90 -29.51 0.19 -7.81
N GLY A 91 -30.77 0.55 -8.11
CA GLY A 91 -31.10 1.79 -8.80
C GLY A 91 -30.52 1.90 -10.22
N ILE A 92 -30.43 0.77 -10.93
CA ILE A 92 -29.84 0.71 -12.28
C ILE A 92 -30.90 1.07 -13.33
N ASP A 93 -30.56 1.97 -14.24
CA ASP A 93 -31.45 2.40 -15.33
C ASP A 93 -31.84 1.23 -16.25
N TYR A 94 -33.07 1.25 -16.75
CA TYR A 94 -33.64 0.24 -17.63
C TYR A 94 -32.93 0.17 -18.99
N GLU A 95 -32.32 1.26 -19.44
CA GLU A 95 -31.52 1.33 -20.66
C GLU A 95 -30.21 0.54 -20.56
N VAL A 96 -29.70 0.28 -19.34
CA VAL A 96 -28.45 -0.46 -19.14
C VAL A 96 -28.65 -1.94 -19.47
N THR A 97 -27.96 -2.40 -20.50
CA THR A 97 -28.01 -3.80 -20.95
C THR A 97 -27.09 -4.68 -20.12
N PHE A 98 -27.64 -5.77 -19.57
CA PHE A 98 -26.83 -6.83 -18.95
C PHE A 98 -26.31 -7.78 -20.02
N ARG A 99 -25.01 -8.07 -20.01
CA ARG A 99 -24.37 -8.99 -20.95
C ARG A 99 -24.53 -10.44 -20.50
N ASN A 100 -25.01 -11.29 -21.39
CA ASN A 100 -25.03 -12.73 -21.17
C ASN A 100 -23.61 -13.31 -21.30
N VAL A 101 -23.10 -13.87 -20.21
CA VAL A 101 -21.78 -14.52 -20.12
C VAL A 101 -21.90 -16.04 -19.92
N THR A 102 -23.07 -16.60 -20.25
CA THR A 102 -23.32 -18.04 -20.18
C THR A 102 -22.45 -18.80 -21.17
N VAL A 103 -21.69 -19.77 -20.66
CA VAL A 103 -20.87 -20.67 -21.47
C VAL A 103 -21.61 -21.99 -21.62
N LEU A 104 -22.12 -22.25 -22.82
CA LEU A 104 -22.79 -23.51 -23.15
C LEU A 104 -21.78 -24.67 -23.09
N SER A 105 -22.05 -25.64 -22.25
CA SER A 105 -21.15 -26.76 -21.98
C SER A 105 -21.80 -28.09 -22.36
N GLU A 106 -21.85 -28.37 -23.66
CA GLU A 106 -22.21 -29.72 -24.11
C GLU A 106 -21.08 -30.69 -23.70
N LYS A 107 -21.44 -31.84 -23.11
CA LYS A 107 -20.51 -32.92 -22.71
C LYS A 107 -19.57 -32.62 -21.53
N ARG A 108 -20.00 -31.76 -20.60
CA ARG A 108 -19.32 -31.58 -19.30
C ARG A 108 -19.40 -32.85 -18.45
N PRO A 109 -18.34 -33.25 -17.71
CA PRO A 109 -18.46 -34.24 -16.65
C PRO A 109 -19.48 -33.77 -15.59
N ARG A 110 -20.16 -34.73 -14.96
CA ARG A 110 -21.14 -34.41 -13.91
C ARG A 110 -20.41 -33.84 -12.68
N PRO A 111 -20.98 -32.82 -12.01
CA PRO A 111 -20.50 -32.35 -10.71
C PRO A 111 -20.41 -33.48 -9.69
N LEU A 112 -19.53 -33.33 -8.70
CA LEU A 112 -19.44 -34.29 -7.60
C LEU A 112 -20.73 -34.31 -6.78
N HIS A 113 -21.12 -35.50 -6.34
CA HIS A 113 -22.21 -35.68 -5.39
C HIS A 113 -21.90 -35.00 -4.07
N LEU A 114 -22.91 -34.42 -3.41
CA LEU A 114 -22.73 -33.66 -2.17
C LEU A 114 -22.08 -34.53 -1.08
N GLY A 115 -22.54 -35.78 -0.93
CA GLY A 115 -21.97 -36.73 0.02
C GLY A 115 -20.50 -37.06 -0.27
N THR A 116 -20.12 -37.21 -1.54
CA THR A 116 -18.71 -37.43 -1.91
C THR A 116 -17.87 -36.18 -1.63
N ALA A 117 -18.37 -35.00 -2.01
CA ALA A 117 -17.68 -33.73 -1.83
C ALA A 117 -17.41 -33.39 -0.36
N THR A 118 -18.33 -33.75 0.55
CA THR A 118 -18.14 -33.61 2.00
C THR A 118 -17.20 -34.68 2.55
N GLN A 119 -17.37 -35.96 2.18
CA GLN A 119 -16.53 -37.07 2.67
C GLN A 119 -15.05 -36.95 2.29
N ILE A 120 -14.74 -36.41 1.11
CA ILE A 120 -13.34 -36.14 0.71
C ILE A 120 -12.84 -34.79 1.26
N GLY A 121 -13.67 -34.02 1.96
CA GLY A 121 -13.30 -32.71 2.50
C GLY A 121 -12.95 -31.66 1.44
N ALA A 122 -13.55 -31.76 0.25
CA ALA A 122 -13.57 -30.68 -0.74
C ALA A 122 -14.47 -29.54 -0.27
N ILE A 123 -15.62 -29.89 0.32
CA ILE A 123 -16.48 -28.98 1.09
C ILE A 123 -16.11 -29.11 2.58
N PRO A 124 -15.72 -28.02 3.26
CA PRO A 124 -15.39 -28.05 4.67
C PRO A 124 -16.57 -28.58 5.51
N THR A 125 -16.35 -29.66 6.25
CA THR A 125 -17.33 -30.31 7.12
C THR A 125 -16.66 -30.65 8.44
N GLU A 126 -17.36 -30.43 9.55
CA GLU A 126 -16.82 -30.72 10.88
C GLU A 126 -16.46 -32.20 11.02
N GLY A 127 -15.29 -32.49 11.58
CA GLY A 127 -14.79 -33.86 11.76
C GLY A 127 -14.18 -34.52 10.50
N ILE A 128 -14.26 -33.89 9.32
CA ILE A 128 -13.71 -34.46 8.08
C ILE A 128 -12.40 -33.75 7.67
N PRO A 129 -11.28 -34.48 7.45
CA PRO A 129 -10.04 -33.91 6.94
C PRO A 129 -10.22 -33.30 5.54
N SER A 130 -9.57 -32.16 5.28
CA SER A 130 -9.66 -31.51 3.98
C SER A 130 -8.64 -32.06 2.99
N LEU A 131 -9.10 -32.66 1.89
CA LEU A 131 -8.25 -33.09 0.77
C LEU A 131 -7.38 -31.95 0.22
N LEU A 132 -7.91 -30.73 0.13
CA LEU A 132 -7.17 -29.59 -0.40
C LEU A 132 -5.96 -29.22 0.46
N LYS A 133 -6.03 -29.43 1.79
CA LYS A 133 -4.89 -29.23 2.70
C LYS A 133 -3.81 -30.29 2.55
N VAL A 134 -4.14 -31.44 1.95
CA VAL A 134 -3.20 -32.54 1.68
C VAL A 134 -2.58 -32.38 0.28
N LEU A 135 -3.38 -31.95 -0.70
CA LEU A 135 -2.92 -31.78 -2.09
C LEU A 135 -2.07 -30.53 -2.29
N LEU A 136 -2.35 -29.45 -1.56
CA LEU A 136 -1.69 -28.17 -1.75
C LEU A 136 -0.65 -27.94 -0.63
N PRO A 137 0.47 -27.27 -0.94
CA PRO A 137 1.42 -26.82 0.06
C PRO A 137 0.75 -26.02 1.19
N SER A 138 1.28 -26.11 2.42
CA SER A 138 0.72 -25.44 3.60
C SER A 138 0.68 -23.91 3.51
N ASN A 139 1.54 -23.33 2.66
CA ASN A 139 1.58 -21.90 2.37
C ASN A 139 0.58 -21.47 1.27
N CYS A 140 -0.10 -22.41 0.62
CA CYS A 140 -1.07 -22.14 -0.42
C CYS A 140 -2.43 -21.77 0.20
N VAL A 141 -2.77 -20.48 0.14
CA VAL A 141 -4.01 -19.92 0.71
C VAL A 141 -4.73 -19.03 -0.31
N GLY A 142 -6.04 -18.84 -0.13
CA GLY A 142 -6.83 -17.93 -0.96
C GLY A 142 -7.26 -18.52 -2.30
N LEU A 143 -6.97 -17.81 -3.39
CA LEU A 143 -7.52 -18.08 -4.73
C LEU A 143 -7.12 -19.44 -5.32
N PRO A 144 -5.87 -19.92 -5.23
CA PRO A 144 -5.52 -21.22 -5.81
C PRO A 144 -6.29 -22.38 -5.17
N VAL A 145 -6.47 -22.34 -3.84
CA VAL A 145 -7.27 -23.33 -3.11
C VAL A 145 -8.72 -23.31 -3.56
N GLN A 146 -9.28 -22.10 -3.75
CA GLN A 146 -10.65 -21.94 -4.26
C GLN A 146 -10.78 -22.44 -5.70
N TYR A 147 -9.82 -22.12 -6.56
CA TYR A 147 -9.81 -22.56 -7.96
C TYR A 147 -9.77 -24.09 -8.08
N VAL A 148 -8.88 -24.77 -7.34
CA VAL A 148 -8.80 -26.24 -7.34
C VAL A 148 -10.07 -26.86 -6.75
N ARG A 149 -10.63 -26.27 -5.69
CA ARG A 149 -11.92 -26.69 -5.14
C ARG A 149 -13.01 -26.62 -6.21
N ASP A 150 -13.10 -25.51 -6.91
CA ASP A 150 -14.13 -25.28 -7.92
C ASP A 150 -13.96 -26.24 -9.11
N LEU A 151 -12.73 -26.54 -9.53
CA LEU A 151 -12.45 -27.56 -10.55
C LEU A 151 -12.89 -28.96 -10.12
N LEU A 152 -12.69 -29.34 -8.85
CA LEU A 152 -13.13 -30.65 -8.33
C LEU A 152 -14.66 -30.74 -8.26
N LEU A 153 -15.31 -29.70 -7.75
CA LEU A 153 -16.77 -29.70 -7.57
C LEU A 153 -17.50 -29.54 -8.91
N ASN A 154 -16.92 -28.75 -9.82
CA ASN A 154 -17.52 -28.31 -11.07
C ASN A 154 -16.52 -28.51 -12.23
N PRO A 155 -16.18 -29.75 -12.60
CA PRO A 155 -15.16 -30.05 -13.61
C PRO A 155 -15.52 -29.45 -14.97
N PRO A 156 -14.60 -28.79 -15.69
CA PRO A 156 -14.89 -28.20 -17.00
C PRO A 156 -14.98 -29.27 -18.11
N THR A 157 -15.24 -28.87 -19.35
CA THR A 157 -15.23 -29.81 -20.49
C THR A 157 -13.85 -30.42 -20.71
N TYR A 158 -13.79 -31.57 -21.38
CA TYR A 158 -12.53 -32.27 -21.66
C TYR A 158 -11.51 -31.38 -22.39
N VAL A 159 -11.96 -30.54 -23.33
CA VAL A 159 -11.10 -29.61 -24.08
C VAL A 159 -10.42 -28.61 -23.13
N ILE A 160 -11.20 -28.01 -22.24
CA ILE A 160 -10.69 -27.02 -21.27
C ILE A 160 -9.79 -27.69 -20.22
N ALA A 161 -10.19 -28.88 -19.73
CA ALA A 161 -9.37 -29.65 -18.80
C ALA A 161 -8.02 -30.03 -19.44
N SER A 162 -8.01 -30.42 -20.72
CA SER A 162 -6.80 -30.71 -21.47
C SER A 162 -5.93 -29.47 -21.67
N ALA A 163 -6.52 -28.30 -21.93
CA ALA A 163 -5.79 -27.03 -22.02
C ALA A 163 -5.13 -26.66 -20.68
N ILE A 164 -5.83 -26.79 -19.55
CA ILE A 164 -5.27 -26.57 -18.21
C ILE A 164 -4.10 -27.55 -17.95
N GLN A 165 -4.28 -28.83 -18.27
CA GLN A 165 -3.22 -29.83 -18.11
C GLN A 165 -1.99 -29.53 -18.97
N ALA A 166 -2.20 -29.18 -20.25
CA ALA A 166 -1.12 -28.79 -21.16
C ALA A 166 -0.36 -27.55 -20.65
N THR A 167 -1.09 -26.57 -20.11
CA THR A 167 -0.50 -25.38 -19.47
C THR A 167 0.40 -25.78 -18.30
N CYS A 168 -0.06 -26.65 -17.39
CA CYS A 168 0.75 -27.11 -16.26
C CYS A 168 2.02 -27.87 -16.73
N ASN A 169 1.90 -28.68 -17.78
CA ASN A 169 3.05 -29.40 -18.33
C ASN A 169 4.09 -28.45 -18.94
N LEU A 170 3.65 -27.39 -19.63
CA LEU A 170 4.55 -26.36 -20.14
C LEU A 170 5.23 -25.59 -19.00
N MET A 171 4.48 -25.19 -17.98
CA MET A 171 4.99 -24.48 -16.80
C MET A 171 6.12 -25.24 -16.08
N ASN A 172 6.09 -26.57 -16.06
CA ASN A 172 7.16 -27.39 -15.47
C ASN A 172 8.49 -27.30 -16.23
N ASN A 173 8.46 -26.96 -17.52
CA ASN A 173 9.64 -26.90 -18.38
C ASN A 173 10.17 -25.48 -18.58
N VAL A 174 9.49 -24.46 -18.04
CA VAL A 174 9.91 -23.06 -18.16
C VAL A 174 11.23 -22.84 -17.41
N THR A 175 12.14 -22.11 -18.05
CA THR A 175 13.44 -21.72 -17.46
C THR A 175 13.56 -20.23 -17.21
N CYS A 176 12.69 -19.42 -17.84
CA CYS A 176 12.63 -17.99 -17.57
C CYS A 176 11.85 -17.67 -16.29
N SER A 177 12.02 -16.46 -15.78
CA SER A 177 11.19 -15.93 -14.71
C SER A 177 9.72 -15.78 -15.16
N ILE A 178 8.81 -15.88 -14.19
CA ILE A 178 7.37 -15.89 -14.44
C ILE A 178 6.73 -14.64 -13.82
N PRO A 179 5.86 -13.91 -14.52
CA PRO A 179 5.19 -12.74 -13.96
C PRO A 179 4.36 -13.08 -12.71
N GLU A 180 4.44 -12.22 -11.69
CA GLU A 180 3.66 -12.33 -10.46
C GLU A 180 2.31 -11.63 -10.63
N PHE A 181 1.30 -12.38 -11.08
CA PHE A 181 -0.02 -11.81 -11.34
C PHE A 181 -0.67 -11.22 -10.10
N THR A 182 -0.90 -9.90 -10.12
CA THR A 182 -1.63 -9.24 -9.05
C THR A 182 -3.12 -9.60 -9.09
N CYS A 183 -3.59 -10.30 -8.06
CA CYS A 183 -4.99 -10.74 -7.98
C CYS A 183 -5.87 -9.60 -7.46
N VAL A 184 -6.70 -9.02 -8.34
CA VAL A 184 -7.63 -7.94 -7.99
C VAL A 184 -9.06 -8.31 -8.39
N SER A 185 -10.03 -7.94 -7.56
CA SER A 185 -11.45 -8.11 -7.89
C SER A 185 -11.85 -7.19 -9.05
N ALA A 186 -12.20 -7.77 -10.20
CA ALA A 186 -12.67 -7.03 -11.36
C ALA A 186 -13.91 -6.18 -11.05
N ALA A 187 -14.88 -6.74 -10.30
CA ALA A 187 -16.08 -6.03 -9.88
C ALA A 187 -15.77 -4.78 -9.03
N LYS A 188 -14.78 -4.88 -8.12
CA LYS A 188 -14.33 -3.73 -7.33
C LYS A 188 -13.71 -2.66 -8.24
N LEU A 189 -12.85 -3.05 -9.17
CA LEU A 189 -12.19 -2.11 -10.08
C LEU A 189 -13.20 -1.39 -10.97
N VAL A 190 -14.15 -2.12 -11.57
CA VAL A 190 -15.19 -1.51 -12.42
C VAL A 190 -16.00 -0.50 -11.61
N LYS A 191 -16.44 -0.86 -10.40
CA LYS A 191 -17.18 0.06 -9.53
C LYS A 191 -16.41 1.34 -9.23
N LEU A 192 -15.13 1.23 -8.85
CA LEU A 192 -14.27 2.40 -8.56
C LEU A 192 -14.02 3.27 -9.80
N LEU A 193 -13.93 2.66 -10.98
CA LEU A 193 -13.76 3.40 -12.23
C LEU A 193 -15.06 4.12 -12.62
N GLU A 194 -16.21 3.47 -12.48
CA GLU A 194 -17.52 4.09 -12.75
C GLU A 194 -17.84 5.22 -11.78
N SER A 195 -17.49 5.08 -10.49
CA SER A 195 -17.66 6.14 -9.48
C SER A 195 -16.61 7.25 -9.55
N ARG A 196 -15.57 7.10 -10.41
CA ARG A 196 -14.40 7.99 -10.49
C ARG A 196 -13.62 8.12 -9.17
N GLU A 197 -13.64 7.07 -8.34
CA GLU A 197 -12.95 7.00 -7.05
C GLU A 197 -11.67 6.15 -7.10
N ALA A 198 -11.29 5.66 -8.28
CA ALA A 198 -10.05 4.92 -8.47
C ALA A 198 -8.83 5.83 -8.22
N ASN A 199 -7.99 5.44 -7.26
CA ASN A 199 -6.76 6.16 -6.93
C ASN A 199 -5.55 5.61 -7.72
N HIS A 200 -4.40 6.27 -7.57
CA HIS A 200 -3.14 5.86 -8.23
C HIS A 200 -2.76 4.39 -7.96
N ILE A 201 -3.04 3.84 -6.78
CA ILE A 201 -2.71 2.46 -6.42
C ILE A 201 -3.52 1.48 -7.28
N GLU A 202 -4.81 1.73 -7.45
CA GLU A 202 -5.67 0.84 -8.25
C GLU A 202 -5.31 0.92 -9.75
N PHE A 203 -4.96 2.10 -10.27
CA PHE A 203 -4.43 2.22 -11.63
C PHE A 203 -3.06 1.56 -11.82
N CYS A 204 -2.14 1.68 -10.84
CA CYS A 204 -0.89 0.92 -10.85
C CYS A 204 -1.16 -0.59 -10.91
N ARG A 205 -2.11 -1.10 -10.12
CA ARG A 205 -2.49 -2.52 -10.18
C ARG A 205 -3.01 -2.93 -11.56
N ILE A 206 -3.89 -2.13 -12.18
CA ILE A 206 -4.38 -2.40 -13.54
C ILE A 206 -3.21 -2.44 -14.53
N ARG A 207 -2.32 -1.45 -14.48
CA ARG A 207 -1.14 -1.38 -15.35
C ARG A 207 -0.21 -2.57 -15.15
N ASN A 208 -0.02 -3.03 -13.91
CA ASN A 208 0.83 -4.19 -13.61
C ASN A 208 0.30 -5.46 -14.29
N VAL A 209 -0.99 -5.78 -14.10
CA VAL A 209 -1.62 -6.96 -14.75
C VAL A 209 -1.47 -6.92 -16.26
N VAL A 210 -1.67 -5.74 -16.84
CA VAL A 210 -1.55 -5.51 -18.27
C VAL A 210 -0.11 -5.71 -18.75
N GLU A 211 0.88 -5.14 -18.05
CA GLU A 211 2.30 -5.33 -18.36
C GLU A 211 2.75 -6.79 -18.21
N GLU A 212 2.21 -7.52 -17.23
CA GLU A 212 2.48 -8.95 -17.02
C GLU A 212 1.96 -9.81 -18.20
N ILE A 213 0.78 -9.48 -18.75
CA ILE A 213 0.27 -10.13 -19.98
C ILE A 213 1.16 -9.82 -21.19
N LEU A 214 1.58 -8.57 -21.36
CA LEU A 214 2.49 -8.17 -22.44
C LEU A 214 3.85 -8.86 -22.33
N GLN A 215 4.35 -9.04 -21.11
CA GLN A 215 5.56 -9.80 -20.85
C GLN A 215 5.41 -11.27 -21.25
N MET A 216 4.30 -11.92 -20.90
CA MET A 216 4.05 -13.30 -21.35
C MET A 216 3.97 -13.39 -22.88
N TYR A 217 3.37 -12.39 -23.53
CA TYR A 217 3.26 -12.35 -24.99
C TYR A 217 4.63 -12.19 -25.68
N GLY A 218 5.53 -11.38 -25.11
CA GLY A 218 6.85 -11.11 -25.67
C GLY A 218 7.87 -12.24 -25.47
N ASN A 219 7.63 -13.15 -24.52
CA ASN A 219 8.52 -14.27 -24.23
C ASN A 219 8.04 -15.55 -24.94
N SER A 220 8.91 -16.19 -25.73
CA SER A 220 8.55 -17.39 -26.49
C SER A 220 8.16 -18.59 -25.62
N GLU A 221 8.76 -18.77 -24.43
CA GLU A 221 8.40 -19.85 -23.51
C GLU A 221 7.01 -19.62 -22.88
N LEU A 222 6.67 -18.37 -22.60
CA LEU A 222 5.41 -17.98 -21.94
C LEU A 222 4.26 -17.75 -22.91
N TYR A 223 4.54 -17.48 -24.19
CA TYR A 223 3.54 -17.19 -25.20
C TYR A 223 2.56 -18.38 -25.40
N ASP A 224 3.09 -19.60 -25.48
CA ASP A 224 2.26 -20.80 -25.64
C ASP A 224 1.37 -21.05 -24.42
N ILE A 225 1.88 -20.72 -23.23
CA ILE A 225 1.14 -20.79 -21.96
C ILE A 225 0.01 -19.76 -21.96
N LEU A 226 0.29 -18.51 -22.31
CA LEU A 226 -0.71 -17.45 -22.44
C LEU A 226 -1.83 -17.86 -23.40
N LYS A 227 -1.48 -18.43 -24.56
CA LYS A 227 -2.44 -18.87 -25.57
C LYS A 227 -3.36 -19.97 -25.04
N LEU A 228 -2.83 -20.95 -24.31
CA LEU A 228 -3.63 -22.04 -23.73
C LEU A 228 -4.53 -21.56 -22.58
N LEU A 229 -4.13 -20.53 -21.84
CA LEU A 229 -4.90 -19.96 -20.73
C LEU A 229 -6.14 -19.17 -21.19
N LEU A 230 -6.20 -18.71 -22.45
CA LEU A 230 -7.35 -17.95 -22.96
C LEU A 230 -8.67 -18.71 -22.89
N ASP A 231 -8.66 -20.01 -23.20
CA ASP A 231 -9.86 -20.84 -23.20
C ASP A 231 -10.41 -21.04 -21.76
N PRO A 232 -9.59 -21.45 -20.76
CA PRO A 232 -10.00 -21.45 -19.35
C PRO A 232 -10.47 -20.08 -18.85
N SER A 233 -9.77 -18.99 -19.21
CA SER A 233 -10.15 -17.63 -18.83
C SER A 233 -11.49 -17.22 -19.43
N TRP A 234 -11.78 -17.63 -20.67
CA TRP A 234 -13.09 -17.43 -21.28
C TRP A 234 -14.17 -18.18 -20.50
N VAL A 235 -13.94 -19.44 -20.09
CA VAL A 235 -14.93 -20.17 -19.29
C VAL A 235 -15.19 -19.53 -17.93
N ALA A 236 -14.14 -19.02 -17.28
CA ALA A 236 -14.24 -18.39 -15.97
C ALA A 236 -14.93 -17.02 -16.01
N THR A 237 -14.74 -16.24 -17.08
CA THR A 237 -15.24 -14.87 -17.21
C THR A 237 -16.50 -14.75 -18.09
N GLY A 238 -16.74 -15.75 -18.94
CA GLY A 238 -17.67 -15.75 -20.06
C GLY A 238 -17.38 -14.69 -21.13
N LEU A 239 -16.17 -14.12 -21.13
CA LEU A 239 -15.71 -13.16 -22.14
C LEU A 239 -14.72 -13.84 -23.09
N ARG A 240 -15.14 -14.00 -24.36
CA ARG A 240 -14.26 -14.54 -25.40
C ARG A 240 -13.50 -13.39 -26.06
N ILE A 241 -12.19 -13.40 -25.93
CA ILE A 241 -11.30 -12.37 -26.48
C ILE A 241 -10.20 -13.07 -27.27
N GLU A 242 -9.93 -12.59 -28.48
CA GLU A 242 -8.81 -13.07 -29.29
C GLU A 242 -7.48 -12.53 -28.76
N ILE A 243 -6.41 -13.32 -28.83
CA ILE A 243 -5.10 -12.95 -28.28
C ILE A 243 -4.57 -11.61 -28.80
N LYS A 244 -4.77 -11.33 -30.10
CA LYS A 244 -4.31 -10.08 -30.73
C LYS A 244 -5.08 -8.88 -30.18
N THR A 245 -6.40 -9.02 -30.04
CA THR A 245 -7.24 -7.98 -29.45
C THR A 245 -6.86 -7.74 -28.00
N LEU A 246 -6.65 -8.80 -27.21
CA LEU A 246 -6.21 -8.68 -25.82
C LEU A 246 -4.91 -7.89 -25.70
N VAL A 247 -3.91 -8.22 -26.52
CA VAL A 247 -2.59 -7.55 -26.50
C VAL A 247 -2.71 -6.08 -26.91
N ASN A 248 -3.44 -5.77 -27.99
CA ASN A 248 -3.62 -4.38 -28.43
C ASN A 248 -4.31 -3.51 -27.36
N GLU A 249 -5.35 -4.05 -26.70
CA GLU A 249 -6.02 -3.36 -25.59
C GLU A 249 -5.09 -3.20 -24.39
N CYS A 250 -4.29 -4.22 -24.09
CA CYS A 250 -3.27 -4.14 -23.04
C CYS A 250 -2.24 -3.04 -23.32
N GLU A 251 -1.70 -2.96 -24.53
CA GLU A 251 -0.76 -1.88 -24.92
C GLU A 251 -1.40 -0.50 -24.78
N TRP A 252 -2.66 -0.36 -25.21
CA TRP A 252 -3.39 0.90 -25.11
C TRP A 252 -3.61 1.32 -23.66
N ILE A 253 -4.07 0.40 -22.80
CA ILE A 253 -4.29 0.66 -21.36
C ILE A 253 -2.98 1.02 -20.67
N SER A 254 -1.91 0.25 -20.91
CA SER A 254 -0.59 0.52 -20.32
C SER A 254 -0.08 1.90 -20.70
N ARG A 255 -0.14 2.26 -21.99
CA ARG A 255 0.24 3.59 -22.46
C ARG A 255 -0.61 4.68 -21.81
N ARG A 256 -1.94 4.52 -21.78
CA ARG A 256 -2.85 5.54 -21.26
C ARG A 256 -2.64 5.80 -19.76
N ILE A 257 -2.45 4.74 -18.96
CA ILE A 257 -2.15 4.87 -17.54
C ILE A 257 -0.72 5.43 -17.35
N GLY A 258 0.24 4.98 -18.16
CA GLY A 258 1.63 5.43 -18.11
C GLY A 258 1.86 6.89 -18.54
N GLU A 259 0.92 7.50 -19.27
CA GLU A 259 0.91 8.94 -19.54
C GLU A 259 0.53 9.77 -18.30
N MET A 260 -0.22 9.19 -17.36
CA MET A 260 -0.76 9.89 -16.18
C MET A 260 0.06 9.61 -14.91
N ILE A 261 0.39 8.34 -14.67
CA ILE A 261 1.02 7.89 -13.42
C ILE A 261 2.53 7.92 -13.54
N SER A 262 3.17 8.42 -12.50
CA SER A 262 4.64 8.40 -12.39
C SER A 262 5.14 7.00 -12.08
N SER A 263 6.26 6.63 -12.70
CA SER A 263 6.96 5.38 -12.42
C SER A 263 8.10 5.62 -11.43
N ASP A 264 8.44 4.60 -10.64
CA ASP A 264 9.56 4.66 -9.69
C ASP A 264 10.86 5.09 -10.41
N GLY A 265 11.42 6.24 -10.02
CA GLY A 265 12.69 6.75 -10.55
C GLY A 265 12.60 7.95 -11.50
N GLU A 266 11.40 8.46 -11.80
CA GLU A 266 11.21 9.73 -12.52
C GLU A 266 11.76 10.91 -11.69
N ARG A 267 12.76 11.65 -12.23
CA ARG A 267 13.52 12.69 -11.48
C ARG A 267 12.69 13.93 -11.16
N ASP A 268 11.66 14.20 -11.94
CA ASP A 268 10.72 15.31 -11.76
C ASP A 268 9.80 15.12 -10.55
N GLN A 269 9.85 13.97 -9.89
CA GLN A 269 9.02 13.62 -8.72
C GLN A 269 9.76 13.67 -7.37
N SER A 270 11.04 14.07 -7.32
CA SER A 270 11.76 14.14 -6.03
C SER A 270 11.23 15.26 -5.15
N ILE A 271 10.96 14.97 -3.85
CA ILE A 271 10.54 15.97 -2.86
C ILE A 271 11.44 17.21 -2.93
N SER A 272 10.82 18.37 -2.92
CA SER A 272 11.50 19.66 -3.03
C SER A 272 12.34 19.90 -1.79
N SER A 273 13.36 20.76 -1.89
CA SER A 273 14.21 21.05 -0.74
C SER A 273 14.70 22.48 -0.81
N SER A 274 14.90 23.06 0.38
CA SER A 274 15.48 24.37 0.58
C SER A 274 16.63 24.26 1.59
N VAL A 275 17.53 25.24 1.56
CA VAL A 275 18.64 25.33 2.53
C VAL A 275 18.15 25.82 3.90
N ILE A 276 17.06 26.60 3.90
CA ILE A 276 16.59 27.35 5.07
C ILE A 276 15.38 26.65 5.70
N ILE A 277 14.50 26.09 4.87
CA ILE A 277 13.29 25.40 5.33
C ILE A 277 13.63 23.92 5.62
N PRO A 278 13.19 23.38 6.77
CA PRO A 278 13.35 21.96 7.09
C PRO A 278 12.77 21.04 6.01
N HIS A 279 13.36 19.85 5.85
CA HIS A 279 12.87 18.84 4.91
C HIS A 279 11.42 18.44 5.21
N ASP A 280 11.08 18.34 6.49
CA ASP A 280 9.77 17.92 6.99
C ASP A 280 8.62 18.78 6.42
N PHE A 281 8.85 20.07 6.18
CA PHE A 281 7.86 20.94 5.52
C PHE A 281 7.48 20.43 4.13
N PHE A 282 8.48 20.11 3.29
CA PHE A 282 8.22 19.62 1.95
C PHE A 282 7.66 18.20 1.98
N GLU A 283 8.07 17.39 2.96
CA GLU A 283 7.50 16.06 3.15
C GLU A 283 6.01 16.12 3.51
N ASP A 284 5.62 16.98 4.45
CA ASP A 284 4.22 17.18 4.84
C ASP A 284 3.36 17.72 3.69
N MET A 285 3.89 18.67 2.92
CA MET A 285 3.15 19.32 1.83
C MET A 285 3.07 18.46 0.56
N GLU A 286 4.10 17.68 0.25
CA GLU A 286 4.21 17.01 -1.05
C GLU A 286 3.97 15.49 -0.98
N SER A 287 4.24 14.81 0.13
CA SER A 287 4.18 13.32 0.21
C SER A 287 2.80 12.72 -0.10
N SER A 288 1.74 13.51 0.09
CA SER A 288 0.36 13.09 -0.13
C SER A 288 -0.03 13.00 -1.61
N TRP A 289 0.73 13.60 -2.53
CA TRP A 289 0.40 13.62 -3.96
C TRP A 289 1.60 13.41 -4.88
N LYS A 290 2.81 13.80 -4.45
CA LYS A 290 4.04 13.70 -5.22
C LYS A 290 4.48 12.25 -5.42
N GLY A 291 4.95 11.92 -6.63
CA GLY A 291 5.30 10.56 -7.01
C GLY A 291 4.11 9.64 -7.30
N ARG A 292 2.87 10.18 -7.33
CA ARG A 292 1.66 9.44 -7.74
C ARG A 292 1.25 9.74 -9.18
N VAL A 293 1.34 11.00 -9.59
CA VAL A 293 0.95 11.51 -10.91
C VAL A 293 2.13 12.28 -11.50
N LYS A 294 2.32 12.19 -12.81
CA LYS A 294 3.40 12.90 -13.50
C LYS A 294 3.28 14.40 -13.32
N ARG A 295 4.43 15.06 -13.20
CA ARG A 295 4.53 16.50 -12.87
C ARG A 295 3.83 17.37 -13.91
N ILE A 296 3.85 16.96 -15.17
CA ILE A 296 3.19 17.65 -16.28
C ILE A 296 1.68 17.90 -16.04
N HIS A 297 1.04 17.09 -15.20
CA HIS A 297 -0.39 17.21 -14.88
C HIS A 297 -0.65 17.95 -13.56
N LEU A 298 0.40 18.34 -12.83
CA LEU A 298 0.33 18.97 -11.51
C LEU A 298 1.20 20.24 -11.44
N GLU A 299 1.56 20.85 -12.57
CA GLU A 299 2.47 22.00 -12.59
C GLU A 299 2.00 23.18 -11.75
N GLU A 300 0.68 23.38 -11.63
CA GLU A 300 0.08 24.42 -10.80
C GLU A 300 0.40 24.17 -9.32
N GLU A 301 0.18 22.94 -8.85
CA GLU A 301 0.35 22.57 -7.44
C GLU A 301 1.83 22.62 -7.04
N TYR A 302 2.73 22.23 -7.95
CA TYR A 302 4.17 22.42 -7.75
C TYR A 302 4.53 23.91 -7.61
N LYS A 303 3.93 24.80 -8.40
CA LYS A 303 4.18 26.24 -8.32
C LYS A 303 3.65 26.83 -7.03
N GLU A 304 2.47 26.40 -6.56
CA GLU A 304 1.91 26.87 -5.30
C GLU A 304 2.81 26.51 -4.12
N VAL A 305 3.33 25.27 -4.06
CA VAL A 305 4.28 24.86 -3.01
C VAL A 305 5.58 25.67 -3.09
N GLU A 306 6.09 25.94 -4.29
CA GLU A 306 7.30 26.74 -4.49
C GLU A 306 7.10 28.19 -4.01
N ILE A 307 5.96 28.82 -4.35
CA ILE A 307 5.61 30.16 -3.90
C ILE A 307 5.44 30.22 -2.38
N ALA A 308 4.75 29.24 -1.78
CA ALA A 308 4.56 29.16 -0.34
C ALA A 308 5.90 28.95 0.39
N ALA A 309 6.77 28.09 -0.14
CA ALA A 309 8.11 27.88 0.39
C ALA A 309 8.97 29.13 0.26
N GLU A 310 8.89 29.89 -0.83
CA GLU A 310 9.62 31.14 -0.98
C GLU A 310 9.14 32.18 0.05
N ALA A 311 7.83 32.35 0.20
CA ALA A 311 7.25 33.25 1.19
C ALA A 311 7.68 32.89 2.63
N LEU A 312 7.61 31.60 2.99
CA LEU A 312 8.07 31.13 4.30
C LEU A 312 9.58 31.32 4.47
N SER A 313 10.36 31.10 3.43
CA SER A 313 11.82 31.30 3.48
C SER A 313 12.17 32.76 3.73
N VAL A 314 11.44 33.70 3.14
CA VAL A 314 11.63 35.14 3.39
C VAL A 314 11.29 35.46 4.85
N ALA A 315 10.14 35.04 5.35
CA ALA A 315 9.74 35.28 6.74
C ALA A 315 10.75 34.70 7.75
N VAL A 316 11.21 33.46 7.53
CA VAL A 316 12.22 32.82 8.39
C VAL A 316 13.56 33.57 8.34
N MET A 317 13.97 34.04 7.16
CA MET A 317 15.19 34.83 7.04
C MET A 317 15.09 36.17 7.76
N GLU A 318 13.99 36.90 7.62
CA GLU A 318 13.82 38.20 8.27
C GLU A 318 13.75 38.06 9.80
N ASP A 319 13.00 37.08 10.30
CA ASP A 319 12.73 36.96 11.74
C ASP A 319 13.80 36.18 12.51
N PHE A 320 14.38 35.11 11.94
CA PHE A 320 15.27 34.20 12.67
C PHE A 320 16.77 34.35 12.34
N LEU A 321 17.17 34.79 11.14
CA LEU A 321 18.61 35.01 10.86
C LEU A 321 19.26 36.02 11.80
N PRO A 322 18.62 37.15 12.18
CA PRO A 322 19.22 38.08 13.13
C PRO A 322 19.51 37.41 14.47
N ILE A 323 18.61 36.53 14.93
CA ILE A 323 18.75 35.77 16.17
C ILE A 323 19.92 34.78 16.07
N ILE A 324 19.97 33.98 15.00
CA ILE A 324 21.07 33.02 14.75
C ILE A 324 22.42 33.74 14.65
N SER A 325 22.46 34.89 13.98
CA SER A 325 23.67 35.70 13.82
C SER A 325 24.17 36.22 15.17
N ARG A 326 23.25 36.65 16.04
CA ARG A 326 23.57 37.09 17.40
C ARG A 326 24.08 35.93 18.26
N ILE A 327 23.47 34.75 18.20
CA ILE A 327 23.94 33.54 18.91
C ILE A 327 25.35 33.16 18.46
N LYS A 328 25.61 33.14 17.15
CA LYS A 328 26.94 32.82 16.61
C LYS A 328 28.00 33.84 17.05
N ALA A 329 27.63 35.11 17.15
CA ALA A 329 28.52 36.16 17.66
C ALA A 329 28.80 35.99 19.17
N THR A 330 27.81 35.58 19.97
CA THR A 330 27.95 35.34 21.42
C THR A 330 28.67 34.02 21.74
N ALA A 331 28.57 33.02 20.86
CA ALA A 331 29.23 31.71 20.99
C ALA A 331 30.72 31.70 20.52
N ALA A 332 31.23 32.83 20.02
CA ALA A 332 32.65 32.98 19.67
C ALA A 332 33.55 32.90 20.92
N PRO A 333 34.78 32.39 20.81
CA PRO A 333 35.51 31.76 21.91
C PRO A 333 36.19 32.78 22.85
N LEU A 334 35.42 33.44 23.70
CA LEU A 334 35.92 34.11 24.89
C LEU A 334 35.31 33.41 26.10
N GLY A 335 36.10 32.49 26.68
CA GLY A 335 35.69 31.56 27.72
C GLY A 335 34.98 32.22 28.91
N GLY A 336 33.66 32.03 28.97
CA GLY A 336 32.87 32.11 30.20
C GLY A 336 32.86 30.75 30.93
N PRO A 337 32.55 30.73 32.24
CA PRO A 337 32.64 29.54 33.07
C PRO A 337 31.69 28.45 32.57
N LYS A 338 32.17 27.20 32.57
CA LYS A 338 31.41 26.01 32.16
C LYS A 338 30.09 25.90 32.94
N GLY A 339 28.96 26.12 32.27
CA GLY A 339 27.64 25.77 32.81
C GLY A 339 26.44 26.62 32.40
N GLU A 340 26.61 27.73 31.67
CA GLU A 340 25.49 28.63 31.39
C GLU A 340 24.76 28.25 30.10
N ILE A 341 23.44 28.07 30.20
CA ILE A 341 22.57 27.81 29.05
C ILE A 341 22.58 29.06 28.16
N LEU A 342 23.27 28.99 27.02
CA LEU A 342 23.48 30.14 26.14
C LEU A 342 22.22 30.51 25.33
N TYR A 343 21.35 29.53 25.08
CA TYR A 343 20.13 29.69 24.29
C TYR A 343 19.02 28.71 24.70
N VAL A 344 17.78 29.19 24.89
CA VAL A 344 16.62 28.36 25.26
C VAL A 344 15.49 28.56 24.26
N LEU A 345 14.94 27.46 23.76
CA LEU A 345 13.67 27.43 23.02
C LEU A 345 12.64 26.71 23.90
N VAL A 346 11.59 27.43 24.26
CA VAL A 346 10.47 26.89 25.04
C VAL A 346 9.22 26.94 24.16
N ASP A 347 8.66 25.78 23.88
CA ASP A 347 7.39 25.69 23.16
C ASP A 347 6.25 25.32 24.11
N GLU A 348 5.34 26.26 24.34
CA GLU A 348 4.12 26.12 25.13
C GLU A 348 4.25 25.31 26.43
N ILE A 349 4.98 25.87 27.40
CA ILE A 349 5.12 25.25 28.73
C ILE A 349 3.81 25.18 29.51
N CYS A 350 3.72 24.17 30.38
CA CYS A 350 2.63 23.96 31.31
C CYS A 350 1.25 23.65 30.69
N ARG A 351 1.19 23.07 29.47
CA ARG A 351 -0.07 22.60 28.84
C ARG A 351 -0.88 21.60 29.68
N GLY A 352 -0.24 20.78 30.52
CA GLY A 352 -0.88 19.64 31.21
C GLY A 352 -1.43 19.91 32.62
N THR A 353 -1.53 21.17 33.04
CA THR A 353 -1.97 21.54 34.40
C THR A 353 -3.04 22.63 34.37
N GLU A 354 -3.60 22.96 35.54
CA GLU A 354 -4.53 24.06 35.70
C GLU A 354 -3.96 25.37 35.16
N THR A 355 -4.69 26.05 34.26
CA THR A 355 -4.23 27.23 33.51
C THR A 355 -3.67 28.34 34.40
N ALA A 356 -4.33 28.63 35.53
CA ALA A 356 -3.87 29.68 36.45
C ALA A 356 -2.52 29.33 37.09
N LYS A 357 -2.35 28.10 37.59
CA LYS A 357 -1.08 27.62 38.17
C LYS A 357 0.00 27.49 37.11
N GLY A 358 -0.35 26.97 35.94
CA GLY A 358 0.55 26.88 34.79
C GLY A 358 1.09 28.25 34.38
N THR A 359 0.23 29.27 34.35
CA THR A 359 0.63 30.66 34.05
C THR A 359 1.62 31.22 35.06
N CYS A 360 1.40 31.00 36.37
CA CYS A 360 2.33 31.43 37.42
C CYS A 360 3.69 30.73 37.33
N ILE A 361 3.69 29.41 37.06
CA ILE A 361 4.92 28.62 36.90
C ILE A 361 5.68 29.10 35.66
N ALA A 362 4.99 29.26 34.54
CA ALA A 362 5.57 29.76 33.30
C ALA A 362 6.18 31.16 33.48
N GLY A 363 5.46 32.08 34.14
CA GLY A 363 5.96 33.42 34.45
C GLY A 363 7.21 33.39 35.31
N SER A 364 7.25 32.55 36.36
CA SER A 364 8.44 32.38 37.22
C SER A 364 9.65 31.82 36.46
N ILE A 365 9.44 30.90 35.52
CA ILE A 365 10.49 30.37 34.65
C ILE A 365 11.05 31.48 33.74
N ILE A 366 10.18 32.24 33.06
CA ILE A 366 10.60 33.34 32.17
C ILE A 366 11.40 34.39 32.95
N GLU A 367 10.92 34.79 34.14
CA GLU A 367 11.62 35.74 35.00
C GLU A 367 12.99 35.21 35.45
N THR A 368 13.09 33.91 35.74
CA THR A 368 14.36 33.27 36.09
C THR A 368 15.32 33.28 34.89
N LEU A 369 14.85 32.98 33.68
CA LEU A 369 15.65 32.98 32.46
C LEU A 369 16.16 34.39 32.11
N ASP A 370 15.31 35.42 32.24
CA ASP A 370 15.69 36.82 32.03
C ASP A 370 16.74 37.28 33.06
N ASN A 371 16.59 36.90 34.34
CA ASN A 371 17.55 37.22 35.40
C ASN A 371 18.92 36.55 35.19
N ILE A 372 18.93 35.33 34.65
CA ILE A 372 20.17 34.63 34.28
C ILE A 372 20.83 35.30 33.06
N GLY A 373 20.09 36.10 32.29
CA GLY A 373 20.56 36.71 31.04
C GLY A 373 20.60 35.71 29.89
N CYS A 374 19.80 34.65 29.96
CA CYS A 374 19.71 33.65 28.91
C CYS A 374 19.02 34.23 27.66
N LEU A 375 19.60 34.01 26.48
CA LEU A 375 18.90 34.29 25.22
C LEU A 375 17.86 33.20 24.99
N GLY A 376 16.64 33.54 24.58
CA GLY A 376 15.68 32.51 24.27
C GLY A 376 14.39 33.00 23.62
N ILE A 377 13.66 32.05 23.06
CA ILE A 377 12.33 32.26 22.50
C ILE A 377 11.38 31.39 23.31
N VAL A 378 10.29 32.00 23.79
CA VAL A 378 9.25 31.32 24.54
C VAL A 378 7.93 31.54 23.80
N SER A 379 7.36 30.47 23.25
CA SER A 379 5.98 30.49 22.76
C SER A 379 5.03 30.14 23.91
N THR A 380 3.84 30.73 23.92
CA THR A 380 2.83 30.42 24.94
C THR A 380 1.42 30.72 24.45
N HIS A 381 0.46 29.87 24.85
CA HIS A 381 -0.98 30.12 24.73
C HIS A 381 -1.57 30.78 25.99
N LEU A 382 -0.76 30.98 27.04
CA LEU A 382 -1.21 31.46 28.34
C LEU A 382 -1.26 33.00 28.35
N HIS A 383 -2.35 33.58 27.82
CA HIS A 383 -2.52 35.04 27.79
C HIS A 383 -2.40 35.72 29.17
N GLY A 384 -2.68 34.98 30.25
CA GLY A 384 -2.59 35.53 31.60
C GLY A 384 -1.17 35.90 32.04
N ILE A 385 -0.14 35.41 31.32
CA ILE A 385 1.26 35.71 31.62
C ILE A 385 1.56 37.20 31.48
N PHE A 386 0.88 37.89 30.55
CA PHE A 386 1.04 39.32 30.30
C PHE A 386 0.40 40.21 31.38
N SER A 387 -0.44 39.63 32.25
CA SER A 387 -1.08 40.32 33.37
C SER A 387 -0.35 40.07 34.70
N LEU A 388 0.65 39.18 34.73
CA LEU A 388 1.43 38.90 35.93
C LEU A 388 2.43 40.04 36.21
N PRO A 389 2.71 40.36 37.49
CA PRO A 389 3.70 41.36 37.87
C PRO A 389 5.13 40.79 37.77
N LEU A 390 5.56 40.40 36.57
CA LEU A 390 6.89 39.88 36.30
C LEU A 390 7.93 41.01 36.28
N ASN A 391 9.08 40.80 36.91
CA ASN A 391 10.21 41.73 36.92
C ASN A 391 11.20 41.39 35.78
N THR A 392 10.71 41.42 34.54
CA THR A 392 11.53 41.21 33.33
C THR A 392 12.07 42.54 32.81
N LYS A 393 13.36 42.57 32.45
CA LYS A 393 14.06 43.78 31.98
C LYS A 393 14.45 43.72 30.51
N ASN A 394 14.70 42.53 29.96
CA ASN A 394 15.20 42.36 28.61
C ASN A 394 14.26 41.53 27.70
N THR A 395 12.98 41.46 28.05
CA THR A 395 11.98 40.71 27.29
C THR A 395 11.30 41.59 26.23
N VAL A 396 11.19 41.09 25.01
CA VAL A 396 10.43 41.71 23.92
C VAL A 396 9.24 40.81 23.61
N TYR A 397 8.06 41.41 23.46
CA TYR A 397 6.86 40.68 23.10
C TYR A 397 6.67 40.68 21.59
N LYS A 398 6.46 39.48 21.08
CA LYS A 398 6.22 39.21 19.67
C LYS A 398 4.93 38.39 19.54
N ALA A 399 4.19 38.65 18.47
CA ALA A 399 2.97 37.95 18.14
C ALA A 399 2.98 37.53 16.67
N MET A 400 2.22 36.49 16.34
CA MET A 400 1.96 36.16 14.94
C MET A 400 1.04 37.23 14.35
N GLY A 401 1.44 37.83 13.23
CA GLY A 401 0.61 38.80 12.52
C GLY A 401 -0.67 38.15 11.98
N THR A 402 -1.74 38.94 11.91
CA THR A 402 -3.02 38.52 11.36
C THR A 402 -3.57 39.59 10.42
N GLU A 403 -4.24 39.14 9.36
CA GLU A 403 -4.93 40.00 8.40
C GLU A 403 -6.39 39.57 8.26
N ASN A 404 -7.28 40.54 8.17
CA ASN A 404 -8.70 40.28 7.93
C ASN A 404 -8.97 40.33 6.42
N ILE A 405 -9.20 39.16 5.83
CA ILE A 405 -9.52 39.00 4.41
C ILE A 405 -10.97 38.51 4.34
N ASP A 406 -11.85 39.30 3.73
CA ASP A 406 -13.28 38.97 3.54
C ASP A 406 -14.06 38.62 4.82
N GLY A 407 -13.66 39.19 5.97
CA GLY A 407 -14.29 38.93 7.26
C GLY A 407 -13.68 37.75 8.04
N HIS A 408 -12.68 37.08 7.46
CA HIS A 408 -11.94 35.98 8.09
C HIS A 408 -10.54 36.45 8.50
N ILE A 409 -10.18 36.24 9.76
CA ILE A 409 -8.84 36.55 10.27
C ILE A 409 -7.90 35.40 9.90
N LYS A 410 -6.91 35.67 9.06
CA LYS A 410 -5.89 34.70 8.66
C LYS A 410 -4.52 35.08 9.22
N PRO A 411 -3.70 34.12 9.67
CA PRO A 411 -2.33 34.39 10.08
C PRO A 411 -1.49 34.80 8.87
N THR A 412 -0.65 35.81 9.03
CA THR A 412 0.27 36.28 7.98
C THR A 412 1.61 35.55 7.99
N TRP A 413 1.86 34.72 9.02
CA TRP A 413 3.12 34.00 9.25
C TRP A 413 4.34 34.91 9.50
N ASN A 414 4.12 36.21 9.73
CA ASN A 414 5.15 37.20 10.05
C ASN A 414 5.13 37.55 11.54
N LEU A 415 6.31 37.66 12.18
CA LEU A 415 6.42 37.96 13.60
C LEU A 415 6.39 39.47 13.90
N VAL A 416 5.24 39.98 14.33
CA VAL A 416 5.04 41.42 14.62
C VAL A 416 5.32 41.77 16.09
N ASP A 417 5.69 43.02 16.34
CA ASP A 417 5.85 43.54 17.72
C ASP A 417 4.50 43.63 18.42
N GLY A 418 4.43 43.12 19.65
CA GLY A 418 3.24 43.22 20.49
C GLY A 418 2.79 41.90 21.11
N ILE A 419 1.56 41.90 21.59
CA ILE A 419 0.93 40.78 22.31
C ILE A 419 -0.38 40.45 21.61
N CYS A 420 -0.56 39.19 21.22
CA CYS A 420 -1.86 38.71 20.78
C CYS A 420 -2.71 38.32 22.00
N ARG A 421 -3.86 38.99 22.17
CA ARG A 421 -4.85 38.67 23.23
C ARG A 421 -6.11 38.01 22.68
N GLU A 422 -6.20 37.87 21.37
CA GLU A 422 -7.33 37.26 20.68
C GLU A 422 -6.91 35.88 20.19
N SER A 423 -7.78 34.90 20.38
CA SER A 423 -7.55 33.53 19.92
C SER A 423 -8.47 33.27 18.74
N LEU A 424 -7.93 32.69 17.68
CA LEU A 424 -8.68 32.25 16.50
C LEU A 424 -9.52 30.98 16.74
N ALA A 425 -9.66 30.56 18.00
CA ALA A 425 -10.24 29.25 18.33
C ALA A 425 -11.69 29.10 17.85
N PHE A 426 -12.49 30.17 17.84
CA PHE A 426 -13.87 30.11 17.37
C PHE A 426 -13.95 30.06 15.84
N GLU A 427 -13.10 30.80 15.16
CA GLU A 427 -12.96 30.84 13.71
C GLU A 427 -12.46 29.49 13.19
N THR A 428 -11.40 28.93 13.80
CA THR A 428 -10.86 27.60 13.48
C THR A 428 -11.90 26.51 13.74
N ALA A 429 -12.66 26.58 14.84
CA ALA A 429 -13.75 25.64 15.10
C ALA A 429 -14.82 25.66 14.00
N GLN A 430 -15.12 26.84 13.44
CA GLN A 430 -16.07 26.97 12.34
C GLN A 430 -15.54 26.34 11.05
N GLU A 431 -14.27 26.55 10.73
CA GLU A 431 -13.60 25.98 9.56
C GLU A 431 -13.52 24.45 9.63
N GLU A 432 -13.30 23.88 10.82
CA GLU A 432 -13.31 22.43 11.08
C GLU A 432 -14.73 21.82 11.10
N GLY A 433 -15.77 22.62 10.77
CA GLY A 433 -17.13 22.14 10.58
C GLY A 433 -17.98 22.04 11.85
N ILE A 434 -17.59 22.71 12.95
CA ILE A 434 -18.43 22.77 14.16
C ILE A 434 -19.67 23.64 13.85
N PRO A 435 -20.90 23.15 14.15
CA PRO A 435 -22.13 23.89 13.89
C PRO A 435 -22.14 25.29 14.53
N GLU A 436 -22.56 26.29 13.75
CA GLU A 436 -22.58 27.72 14.14
C GLU A 436 -23.37 27.98 15.44
N ALA A 437 -24.43 27.20 15.68
CA ALA A 437 -25.22 27.30 16.92
C ALA A 437 -24.39 26.99 18.18
N ILE A 438 -23.43 26.06 18.10
CA ILE A 438 -22.52 25.70 19.20
C ILE A 438 -21.51 26.82 19.41
N ILE A 439 -20.95 27.36 18.32
CA ILE A 439 -19.96 28.44 18.36
C ILE A 439 -20.58 29.71 18.96
N ARG A 440 -21.77 30.10 18.50
CA ARG A 440 -22.52 31.24 19.05
C ARG A 440 -22.75 31.08 20.55
N ARG A 441 -23.13 29.87 20.98
CA ARG A 441 -23.31 29.60 22.40
C ARG A 441 -21.98 29.69 23.19
N ALA A 442 -20.88 29.22 22.62
CA ALA A 442 -19.56 29.31 23.26
C ALA A 442 -19.08 30.77 23.39
N GLN A 443 -19.34 31.61 22.38
CA GLN A 443 -19.08 33.05 22.42
C GLN A 443 -19.88 33.76 23.53
N GLU A 444 -21.19 33.45 23.67
CA GLU A 444 -22.02 33.98 24.76
C GLU A 444 -21.45 33.62 26.15
N LEU A 445 -20.98 32.37 26.32
CA LEU A 445 -20.39 31.90 27.57
C LEU A 445 -19.06 32.60 27.87
N TYR A 446 -18.26 32.88 26.85
CA TYR A 446 -16.98 33.59 26.98
C TYR A 446 -17.14 35.05 27.43
N VAL A 447 -18.21 35.72 27.00
CA VAL A 447 -18.50 37.13 27.34
C VAL A 447 -19.13 37.28 28.74
N SER A 448 -19.67 36.20 29.32
CA SER A 448 -20.33 36.20 30.63
C SER A 448 -19.37 36.56 31.79
N PRO A 449 -19.79 37.36 32.80
CA PRO A 449 -18.92 37.87 33.87
C PRO A 449 -18.22 36.81 34.72
N ASN A 450 -18.73 35.57 34.77
CA ASN A 450 -18.14 34.49 35.59
C ASN A 450 -16.76 34.00 35.11
N VAL A 451 -16.27 34.40 33.93
CA VAL A 451 -14.97 33.95 33.38
C VAL A 451 -13.87 35.01 33.57
N LYS A 452 -14.21 36.28 33.79
CA LYS A 452 -13.23 37.38 33.93
C LYS A 452 -12.58 37.46 35.32
N ASP A 453 -13.13 36.80 36.35
CA ASP A 453 -12.67 36.86 37.74
C ASP A 453 -11.45 35.96 38.06
N PHE A 454 -10.85 35.29 37.07
CA PHE A 454 -9.63 34.48 37.26
C PHE A 454 -8.31 35.28 37.31
N TYR A 455 -8.37 36.62 37.31
CA TYR A 455 -7.21 37.50 37.51
C TYR A 455 -7.25 38.15 38.90
N PRO A 456 -6.48 37.67 39.89
CA PRO A 456 -6.48 38.28 41.21
C PRO A 456 -5.53 39.50 41.25
N GLU A 457 -6.10 40.68 41.48
CA GLU A 457 -5.35 41.81 42.05
C GLU A 457 -4.98 41.53 43.52
N LYS A 458 -3.70 41.79 43.81
CA LYS A 458 -2.99 41.92 45.10
C LYS A 458 -3.78 41.68 46.40
N ASN A 459 -3.25 40.77 47.24
CA ASN A 459 -3.07 41.05 48.68
C ASN A 459 -1.87 40.27 49.27
N LYS A 460 -1.07 40.98 50.08
CA LYS A 460 0.14 40.51 50.77
C LYS A 460 -0.19 39.60 51.96
N ALA A 461 0.57 38.51 52.15
CA ALA A 461 1.42 38.27 53.34
C ALA A 461 1.90 36.80 53.49
N LYS A 462 3.21 36.68 53.79
CA LYS A 462 3.94 35.69 54.62
C LYS A 462 3.86 34.17 54.29
N GLY A 463 5.05 33.63 54.00
CA GLY A 463 5.70 32.70 54.94
C GLY A 463 5.95 31.26 54.47
N GLU A 464 7.25 30.91 54.44
CA GLU A 464 7.85 29.61 54.79
C GLU A 464 8.08 28.54 53.69
N ASN A 465 9.33 28.56 53.20
CA ASN A 465 10.28 27.45 53.03
C ASN A 465 9.75 26.00 53.09
N LEU A 466 10.08 25.21 52.07
CA LEU A 466 10.79 23.92 52.28
C LEU A 466 11.39 23.39 50.97
N THR A 467 12.70 23.19 51.02
CA THR A 467 13.61 22.61 50.04
C THR A 467 13.43 21.10 49.89
N SER A 468 13.69 20.55 48.70
CA SER A 468 14.46 19.29 48.57
C SER A 468 14.96 19.04 47.13
N ASN A 469 16.26 18.77 47.04
CA ASN A 469 17.03 18.39 45.86
C ASN A 469 16.68 17.00 45.33
N CYS A 470 16.93 16.77 44.04
CA CYS A 470 17.42 15.48 43.53
C CYS A 470 17.96 15.65 42.09
N ASP A 471 19.29 15.57 41.97
CA ASP A 471 20.05 15.50 40.72
C ASP A 471 19.82 14.16 39.98
N THR A 472 19.83 14.17 38.64
CA THR A 472 20.36 13.02 37.88
C THR A 472 20.81 13.40 36.45
N LYS A 473 22.05 13.00 36.13
CA LYS A 473 22.79 13.21 34.87
C LYS A 473 22.55 12.09 33.85
N CYS A 474 22.54 12.43 32.56
CA CYS A 474 23.19 11.66 31.47
C CYS A 474 23.22 12.53 30.19
N SER A 475 24.39 12.93 29.69
CA SER A 475 25.31 12.18 28.82
C SER A 475 25.08 12.48 27.33
N SER A 476 25.84 13.45 26.84
CA SER A 476 26.05 13.85 25.45
C SER A 476 27.04 12.94 24.70
N LYS A 477 26.79 12.73 23.40
CA LYS A 477 27.72 12.53 22.25
C LYS A 477 26.94 11.75 21.17
N ALA A 478 26.94 12.03 19.87
CA ALA A 478 27.81 12.86 19.03
C ALA A 478 27.07 13.10 17.69
N ILE A 479 27.17 14.30 17.10
CA ILE A 479 26.95 14.51 15.66
C ILE A 479 27.88 15.66 15.24
N ASP A 480 29.04 15.31 14.70
CA ASP A 480 29.83 16.16 13.81
C ASP A 480 30.40 15.21 12.75
N GLU A 481 29.96 15.41 11.50
CA GLU A 481 30.48 14.89 10.21
C GLU A 481 29.32 14.56 9.26
N LEU A 482 28.66 15.56 8.64
CA LEU A 482 27.73 15.29 7.53
C LEU A 482 27.57 16.44 6.51
N SER A 483 28.57 17.31 6.35
CA SER A 483 28.45 18.50 5.48
C SER A 483 29.21 18.43 4.15
N SER A 484 29.89 17.34 3.81
CA SER A 484 30.68 17.23 2.56
C SER A 484 30.03 16.41 1.43
N ILE A 485 28.82 15.86 1.60
CA ILE A 485 28.26 14.85 0.66
C ILE A 485 27.21 15.38 -0.31
N LYS A 486 26.64 16.58 -0.11
CA LYS A 486 25.38 16.95 -0.80
C LYS A 486 25.50 17.50 -2.23
N VAL A 487 26.68 17.91 -2.71
CA VAL A 487 26.81 18.59 -4.02
C VAL A 487 27.01 17.62 -5.21
N GLY A 488 27.22 16.32 -4.97
CA GLY A 488 27.42 15.32 -6.03
C GLY A 488 26.17 14.55 -6.52
N ILE A 489 25.02 14.75 -5.88
CA ILE A 489 23.90 13.78 -5.95
C ILE A 489 22.99 13.98 -7.17
N ALA A 490 22.87 15.21 -7.69
CA ALA A 490 21.91 15.54 -8.76
C ALA A 490 22.32 15.06 -10.16
N ARG A 491 23.63 14.95 -10.46
CA ARG A 491 24.13 14.40 -11.74
C ARG A 491 24.12 12.87 -11.80
N SER A 492 23.99 12.18 -10.66
CA SER A 492 24.20 10.73 -10.53
C SER A 492 22.99 9.88 -10.96
N ARG A 493 21.75 10.36 -10.82
CA ARG A 493 20.56 9.49 -10.85
C ARG A 493 20.00 9.13 -12.24
N THR A 494 20.14 9.99 -13.25
CA THR A 494 19.83 9.65 -14.65
C THR A 494 20.79 8.60 -15.20
N ASP A 495 22.07 8.80 -14.88
CA ASP A 495 23.11 7.82 -15.11
C ASP A 495 22.80 6.54 -14.34
N THR A 496 22.18 6.61 -13.16
CA THR A 496 21.97 5.42 -12.29
C THR A 496 21.02 4.38 -12.89
N LEU A 497 19.93 4.73 -13.59
CA LEU A 497 19.03 3.73 -14.20
C LEU A 497 19.70 3.00 -15.38
N ILE A 498 20.32 3.75 -16.29
CA ILE A 498 21.10 3.19 -17.40
C ILE A 498 22.30 2.39 -16.84
N ARG A 499 22.96 2.90 -15.79
CA ARG A 499 24.09 2.26 -15.12
C ARG A 499 23.67 1.06 -14.30
N MET A 500 22.45 0.95 -13.81
CA MET A 500 21.96 -0.25 -13.12
C MET A 500 21.67 -1.39 -14.09
N ASP A 501 21.13 -1.10 -15.28
CA ASP A 501 21.00 -2.11 -16.33
C ASP A 501 22.35 -2.54 -16.90
N VAL A 502 23.30 -1.60 -17.03
CA VAL A 502 24.70 -1.91 -17.38
C VAL A 502 25.37 -2.73 -16.27
N LEU A 503 25.26 -2.32 -15.00
CA LEU A 503 25.78 -3.06 -13.85
C LEU A 503 25.17 -4.46 -13.76
N ARG A 504 23.87 -4.61 -14.05
CA ARG A 504 23.20 -5.91 -14.09
C ARG A 504 23.84 -6.82 -15.12
N LYS A 505 24.06 -6.33 -16.35
CA LYS A 505 24.71 -7.08 -17.44
C LYS A 505 26.18 -7.38 -17.14
N GLU A 506 26.90 -6.46 -16.52
CA GLU A 506 28.29 -6.66 -16.07
C GLU A 506 28.38 -7.74 -14.99
N VAL A 507 27.50 -7.67 -13.97
CA VAL A 507 27.40 -8.68 -12.92
C VAL A 507 26.99 -10.04 -13.48
N GLU A 508 26.05 -10.09 -14.42
CA GLU A 508 25.63 -11.31 -15.11
C GLU A 508 26.77 -11.94 -15.92
N SER A 509 27.54 -11.12 -16.64
CA SER A 509 28.71 -11.56 -17.39
C SER A 509 29.80 -12.09 -16.45
N ALA A 510 30.11 -11.36 -15.37
CA ALA A 510 31.08 -11.76 -14.37
C ALA A 510 30.68 -13.05 -13.66
N LEU A 511 29.42 -13.15 -13.24
CA LEU A 511 28.84 -14.34 -12.62
C LEU A 511 28.97 -15.54 -13.54
N SER A 512 28.56 -15.41 -14.81
CA SER A 512 28.65 -16.48 -15.81
C SER A 512 30.09 -16.96 -15.98
N ILE A 513 31.05 -16.06 -16.15
CA ILE A 513 32.47 -16.40 -16.33
C ILE A 513 33.04 -17.11 -15.09
N ILE A 514 32.78 -16.56 -13.91
CA ILE A 514 33.30 -17.06 -12.64
C ILE A 514 32.74 -18.47 -12.37
N CYS A 515 31.42 -18.63 -12.49
CA CYS A 515 30.75 -19.90 -12.26
C CYS A 515 31.12 -20.96 -13.30
N GLN A 516 31.17 -20.61 -14.60
CA GLN A 516 31.58 -21.53 -15.67
C GLN A 516 33.00 -22.04 -15.45
N LYS A 517 33.95 -21.15 -15.16
CA LYS A 517 35.35 -21.52 -14.92
C LYS A 517 35.47 -22.51 -13.75
N LYS A 518 34.74 -22.27 -12.66
CA LYS A 518 34.80 -23.13 -11.48
C LYS A 518 34.10 -24.48 -11.69
N LEU A 519 32.96 -24.49 -12.38
CA LEU A 519 32.26 -25.73 -12.71
C LEU A 519 33.11 -26.62 -13.62
N ILE A 520 33.74 -26.06 -14.65
CA ILE A 520 34.67 -26.80 -15.53
C ILE A 520 35.83 -27.41 -14.72
N GLU A 521 36.40 -26.68 -13.76
CA GLU A 521 37.46 -27.20 -12.87
C GLU A 521 36.98 -28.42 -12.06
N LEU A 522 35.78 -28.33 -11.48
CA LEU A 522 35.19 -29.40 -10.67
C LEU A 522 34.79 -30.63 -11.51
N TYR A 523 34.29 -30.44 -12.73
CA TYR A 523 33.93 -31.55 -13.63
C TYR A 523 35.16 -32.26 -14.20
N LYS A 524 36.24 -31.52 -14.52
CA LYS A 524 37.53 -32.11 -14.92
C LYS A 524 38.13 -33.01 -13.84
N GLN A 525 37.93 -32.68 -12.55
CA GLN A 525 38.37 -33.52 -11.44
C GLN A 525 37.53 -34.80 -11.26
N LYS A 526 36.32 -34.87 -11.83
CA LYS A 526 35.37 -35.98 -11.65
C LYS A 526 35.16 -36.89 -12.88
N ASN A 527 35.88 -36.69 -13.99
CA ASN A 527 35.74 -37.46 -15.23
C ASN A 527 34.29 -37.48 -15.79
N ILE A 528 33.56 -36.37 -15.73
CA ILE A 528 32.21 -36.23 -16.30
C ILE A 528 32.30 -35.34 -17.54
N SER A 529 31.86 -35.84 -18.70
CA SER A 529 32.03 -35.21 -20.01
C SER A 529 30.86 -34.33 -20.47
N GLU A 530 30.08 -33.76 -19.55
CA GLU A 530 29.01 -32.82 -19.89
C GLU A 530 29.46 -31.38 -19.68
N TYR A 531 29.51 -30.61 -20.76
CA TYR A 531 29.59 -29.15 -20.72
C TYR A 531 28.24 -28.63 -20.21
N VAL A 532 28.16 -28.24 -18.94
CA VAL A 532 26.97 -27.56 -18.41
C VAL A 532 27.15 -26.07 -18.68
N GLU A 533 26.39 -25.56 -19.65
CA GLU A 533 26.27 -24.12 -19.87
C GLU A 533 25.60 -23.49 -18.65
N VAL A 534 26.28 -22.52 -18.03
CA VAL A 534 25.71 -21.78 -16.90
C VAL A 534 24.65 -20.84 -17.43
N ASN A 535 23.38 -21.23 -17.25
CA ASN A 535 22.26 -20.36 -17.57
C ASN A 535 22.00 -19.42 -16.39
N CYS A 536 22.22 -18.14 -16.62
CA CYS A 536 21.96 -17.09 -15.64
C CYS A 536 20.59 -16.49 -15.90
N VAL A 537 19.74 -16.45 -14.87
CA VAL A 537 18.35 -16.01 -15.03
C VAL A 537 18.07 -14.86 -14.07
N SER A 538 17.52 -13.76 -14.61
CA SER A 538 17.11 -12.60 -13.83
C SER A 538 15.67 -12.74 -13.35
N ILE A 539 15.39 -12.26 -12.14
CA ILE A 539 14.03 -12.13 -11.59
C ILE A 539 13.80 -10.64 -11.31
N ALA A 540 12.96 -9.99 -12.11
CA ALA A 540 12.58 -8.59 -11.91
C ALA A 540 11.63 -8.42 -10.71
N SER A 541 11.38 -7.16 -10.30
CA SER A 541 10.62 -6.78 -9.10
C SER A 541 9.25 -7.46 -8.93
N ARG A 542 8.59 -7.83 -10.02
CA ARG A 542 7.27 -8.49 -10.05
C ARG A 542 7.29 -9.83 -10.77
N GLU A 543 8.41 -10.54 -10.67
CA GLU A 543 8.56 -11.87 -11.22
C GLU A 543 8.88 -12.89 -10.13
N GLN A 544 8.54 -14.13 -10.38
CA GLN A 544 8.84 -15.29 -9.55
C GLN A 544 9.81 -16.22 -10.29
N PRO A 545 10.64 -16.99 -9.56
CA PRO A 545 11.43 -18.03 -10.19
C PRO A 545 10.53 -19.10 -10.81
N PRO A 546 10.95 -19.75 -11.90
CA PRO A 546 10.17 -20.82 -12.53
C PRO A 546 10.07 -22.06 -11.63
N PRO A 547 9.04 -22.92 -11.84
CA PRO A 547 8.87 -24.18 -11.12
C PRO A 547 10.06 -25.13 -11.23
N SER A 548 10.88 -25.02 -12.28
CA SER A 548 12.11 -25.79 -12.47
C SER A 548 13.16 -25.57 -11.36
N THR A 549 13.01 -24.51 -10.55
CA THR A 549 13.86 -24.22 -9.38
C THR A 549 13.46 -24.99 -8.12
N ILE A 550 12.28 -25.63 -8.10
CA ILE A 550 11.77 -26.34 -6.92
C ILE A 550 12.66 -27.54 -6.60
N GLY A 551 13.25 -27.55 -5.40
CA GLY A 551 14.13 -28.63 -4.95
C GLY A 551 15.55 -28.58 -5.55
N ALA A 552 15.88 -27.53 -6.32
CA ALA A 552 17.21 -27.32 -6.86
C ALA A 552 18.02 -26.38 -5.96
N SER A 553 19.30 -26.70 -5.74
CA SER A 553 20.22 -25.78 -5.07
C SER A 553 20.57 -24.64 -6.00
N CYS A 554 20.42 -23.40 -5.53
CA CYS A 554 20.63 -22.19 -6.29
C CYS A 554 21.61 -21.25 -5.57
N VAL A 555 22.39 -20.51 -6.35
CA VAL A 555 23.13 -19.33 -5.88
C VAL A 555 22.49 -18.11 -6.51
N TYR A 556 22.19 -17.09 -5.72
CA TYR A 556 21.53 -15.87 -6.16
C TYR A 556 22.27 -14.61 -5.70
N ILE A 557 22.14 -13.56 -6.50
CA ILE A 557 22.56 -12.20 -6.21
C ILE A 557 21.33 -11.33 -6.11
N LEU A 558 21.20 -10.61 -5.01
CA LEU A 558 20.19 -9.60 -4.75
C LEU A 558 20.82 -8.22 -4.95
N PHE A 559 20.17 -7.38 -5.78
CA PHE A 559 20.54 -5.98 -5.98
C PHE A 559 19.83 -5.11 -4.94
N GLN A 560 20.56 -4.60 -3.96
CA GLN A 560 19.99 -3.76 -2.91
C GLN A 560 19.81 -2.30 -3.38
N PRO A 561 18.82 -1.56 -2.83
CA PRO A 561 18.59 -0.15 -3.16
C PRO A 561 19.78 0.77 -2.88
N ASP A 562 20.66 0.38 -1.95
CA ASP A 562 21.89 1.11 -1.57
C ASP A 562 23.09 0.80 -2.49
N LYS A 563 22.84 0.19 -3.66
CA LYS A 563 23.84 -0.24 -4.66
C LYS A 563 24.80 -1.32 -4.16
N LYS A 564 24.48 -2.00 -3.06
CA LYS A 564 25.21 -3.19 -2.63
C LYS A 564 24.65 -4.45 -3.29
N LEU A 565 25.52 -5.43 -3.45
CA LEU A 565 25.15 -6.77 -3.91
C LEU A 565 25.17 -7.70 -2.71
N TYR A 566 24.08 -8.46 -2.53
CA TYR A 566 24.02 -9.54 -1.56
C TYR A 566 24.07 -10.86 -2.31
N VAL A 567 25.06 -11.70 -2.01
CA VAL A 567 25.18 -13.05 -2.57
C VAL A 567 24.68 -14.03 -1.52
N GLY A 568 23.87 -14.99 -1.93
CA GLY A 568 23.39 -16.05 -1.06
C GLY A 568 23.14 -17.36 -1.80
N GLN A 569 23.02 -18.45 -1.06
CA GLN A 569 22.54 -19.74 -1.55
C GLN A 569 21.21 -20.13 -0.94
N THR A 570 20.44 -20.98 -1.63
CA THR A 570 19.17 -21.53 -1.13
C THR A 570 18.76 -22.78 -1.92
N ASP A 571 17.96 -23.66 -1.31
CA ASP A 571 17.24 -24.74 -2.03
C ASP A 571 15.75 -24.42 -2.23
N ASP A 572 15.31 -23.30 -1.68
CA ASP A 572 13.96 -22.73 -1.85
C ASP A 572 14.13 -21.28 -2.31
N LEU A 573 14.24 -21.10 -3.63
CA LEU A 573 14.45 -19.78 -4.23
C LEU A 573 13.19 -18.92 -4.13
N GLU A 574 12.01 -19.51 -4.36
CA GLU A 574 10.72 -18.81 -4.26
C GLU A 574 10.50 -18.24 -2.85
N GLY A 575 10.67 -19.08 -1.81
CA GLY A 575 10.55 -18.65 -0.42
C GLY A 575 11.56 -17.55 -0.06
N ARG A 576 12.78 -17.61 -0.61
CA ARG A 576 13.82 -16.62 -0.35
C ARG A 576 13.53 -15.28 -1.03
N VAL A 577 13.07 -15.28 -2.28
CA VAL A 577 12.62 -14.06 -2.98
C VAL A 577 11.48 -13.40 -2.22
N ARG A 578 10.47 -14.17 -1.80
CA ARG A 578 9.33 -13.67 -1.00
C ARG A 578 9.77 -13.07 0.33
N THR A 579 10.70 -13.73 1.03
CA THR A 579 11.21 -13.25 2.33
C THR A 579 11.92 -11.91 2.18
N HIS A 580 12.82 -11.77 1.19
CA HIS A 580 13.50 -10.51 0.95
C HIS A 580 12.53 -9.39 0.55
N ARG A 581 11.58 -9.67 -0.34
CA ARG A 581 10.57 -8.67 -0.78
C ARG A 581 9.58 -8.28 0.31
N SER A 582 9.37 -9.13 1.31
CA SER A 582 8.53 -8.78 2.48
C SER A 582 9.17 -7.76 3.42
N SER A 583 10.48 -7.52 3.29
CA SER A 583 11.21 -6.55 4.12
C SER A 583 10.95 -5.12 3.65
N VAL A 584 10.84 -4.18 4.60
CA VAL A 584 10.58 -2.76 4.31
C VAL A 584 11.70 -2.20 3.42
N GLY A 585 11.31 -1.58 2.29
CA GLY A 585 12.23 -0.98 1.33
C GLY A 585 12.85 -1.96 0.32
N MET A 586 12.48 -3.24 0.38
CA MET A 586 12.99 -4.29 -0.49
C MET A 586 11.93 -4.86 -1.45
N GLN A 587 10.74 -4.23 -1.56
CA GLN A 587 9.63 -4.81 -2.32
C GLN A 587 9.93 -4.94 -3.83
N ASN A 588 10.64 -3.96 -4.39
CA ASN A 588 10.92 -3.88 -5.84
C ASN A 588 12.34 -4.36 -6.22
N VAL A 589 12.98 -5.17 -5.37
CA VAL A 589 14.34 -5.65 -5.67
C VAL A 589 14.34 -6.76 -6.71
N SER A 590 15.37 -6.71 -7.56
CA SER A 590 15.63 -7.75 -8.55
C SER A 590 16.69 -8.73 -8.08
N PHE A 591 16.60 -9.95 -8.60
CA PHE A 591 17.55 -11.03 -8.34
C PHE A 591 18.18 -11.51 -9.64
N LEU A 592 19.31 -12.18 -9.49
CA LEU A 592 19.98 -12.93 -10.53
C LEU A 592 20.37 -14.27 -9.94
N TYR A 593 20.09 -15.40 -10.58
CA TYR A 593 20.39 -16.70 -10.02
C TYR A 593 20.96 -17.69 -11.03
N ILE A 594 21.61 -18.72 -10.50
CA ILE A 594 22.10 -19.90 -11.22
C ILE A 594 21.69 -21.14 -10.44
N ILE A 595 21.21 -22.17 -11.17
CA ILE A 595 20.97 -23.50 -10.64
C ILE A 595 22.29 -24.30 -10.62
N VAL A 596 22.58 -24.96 -9.51
CA VAL A 596 23.84 -25.70 -9.30
C VAL A 596 23.61 -27.11 -8.77
N PRO A 597 24.53 -28.07 -9.01
CA PRO A 597 24.36 -29.45 -8.59
C PRO A 597 24.66 -29.63 -7.09
N GLY A 598 23.67 -29.28 -6.26
CA GLY A 598 23.65 -29.54 -4.81
C GLY A 598 24.31 -28.48 -3.93
N LYS A 599 23.96 -28.53 -2.64
CA LYS A 599 24.30 -27.52 -1.63
C LYS A 599 25.79 -27.27 -1.46
N SER A 600 26.62 -28.31 -1.51
CA SER A 600 28.06 -28.15 -1.32
C SER A 600 28.71 -27.31 -2.43
N ILE A 601 28.23 -27.47 -3.67
CA ILE A 601 28.69 -26.67 -4.81
C ILE A 601 28.14 -25.24 -4.70
N ALA A 602 26.88 -25.09 -4.29
CA ALA A 602 26.28 -23.78 -4.02
C ALA A 602 27.09 -22.97 -3.00
N SER A 603 27.49 -23.59 -1.89
CA SER A 603 28.24 -22.90 -0.83
C SER A 603 29.65 -22.51 -1.25
N LEU A 604 30.30 -23.38 -2.04
CA LEU A 604 31.59 -23.08 -2.63
C LEU A 604 31.50 -21.91 -3.61
N LEU A 605 30.49 -21.89 -4.47
CA LEU A 605 30.28 -20.81 -5.45
C LEU A 605 29.87 -19.50 -4.78
N GLU A 606 29.01 -19.54 -3.76
CA GLU A 606 28.68 -18.37 -2.91
C GLU A 606 29.96 -17.74 -2.34
N THR A 607 30.80 -18.55 -1.69
CA THR A 607 32.06 -18.07 -1.10
C THR A 607 33.01 -17.51 -2.17
N LEU A 608 33.05 -18.14 -3.33
CA LEU A 608 33.89 -17.70 -4.44
C LEU A 608 33.40 -16.36 -5.02
N LEU A 609 32.10 -16.22 -5.24
CA LEU A 609 31.47 -14.99 -5.74
C LEU A 609 31.66 -13.82 -4.77
N ILE A 610 31.49 -14.04 -3.46
CA ILE A 610 31.73 -13.02 -2.43
C ILE A 610 33.17 -12.48 -2.50
N ASN A 611 34.14 -13.34 -2.80
CA ASN A 611 35.56 -12.96 -2.86
C ASN A 611 36.00 -12.36 -4.21
N GLN A 612 35.39 -12.80 -5.32
CA GLN A 612 35.83 -12.42 -6.67
C GLN A 612 35.01 -11.30 -7.30
N LEU A 613 33.70 -11.16 -6.98
CA LEU A 613 32.89 -10.07 -7.53
C LEU A 613 33.44 -8.67 -7.19
N PRO A 614 33.91 -8.39 -5.95
CA PRO A 614 34.52 -7.09 -5.64
C PRO A 614 35.83 -6.81 -6.38
N GLN A 615 36.42 -7.81 -7.04
CA GLN A 615 37.65 -7.66 -7.84
C GLN A 615 37.35 -7.32 -9.31
N GLN A 616 36.08 -7.39 -9.73
CA GLN A 616 35.63 -7.15 -11.10
C GLN A 616 35.13 -5.71 -11.34
N GLY A 617 35.18 -4.84 -10.33
CA GLY A 617 34.67 -3.47 -10.36
C GLY A 617 33.70 -3.23 -9.21
#